data_AF-A0A5D4GQP4-F1
#
_entry.id   AF-A0A5D4GQP4-F1
#
_cell.length_a   1.000
_cell.length_b   1.000
_cell.length_c   1.000
_cell.angle_alpha   90.00
_cell.angle_beta   90.00
_cell.angle_gamma   90.00
#
_symmetry.space_group_name_H-M   'P 1'
#
loop_
_entity.id
_entity.type
_entity.pdbx_description
1 polymer ?
#
loop_
_entity_poly.entity_id
_entity_poly.type
_entity_poly.pdbx_seq_one_letter_code
_entity_poly.pdbx_strand_id
1 'polypeptide(L)' 'MTWKRVPTIALRDDQLHLVLVGLPGAGKTTQARLLAQALGVQVTDTDAEIRRRARMTIPEIFAAEGEE' A
#
# COMPACT_ATOMS: atom_id res chain seq x y z
N MET A 1 28.34 -5.48 20.96
CA MET A 1 26.93 -5.05 20.87
C MET A 1 26.74 -4.42 19.49
N THR A 2 26.08 -5.09 18.56
CA THR A 2 25.95 -4.66 17.17
C THR A 2 24.72 -3.76 17.00
N TRP A 3 24.93 -2.46 16.81
CA TRP A 3 23.86 -1.54 16.40
C TRP A 3 23.43 -1.87 14.97
N LYS A 4 22.20 -2.38 14.79
CA LYS A 4 21.59 -2.45 13.46
C LYS A 4 21.30 -1.02 13.02
N ARG A 5 21.96 -0.57 11.95
CA ARG A 5 21.62 0.69 11.27
C ARG A 5 20.16 0.61 10.84
N VAL A 6 19.33 1.53 11.34
CA VAL A 6 17.99 1.71 10.80
C VAL A 6 18.16 2.34 9.42
N PRO A 7 17.67 1.72 8.33
CA PRO A 7 17.71 2.36 7.03
C PRO A 7 16.83 3.61 7.07
N THR A 8 17.44 4.78 6.88
CA THR A 8 16.73 6.06 6.77
C THR A 8 16.58 6.39 5.29
N ILE A 9 15.34 6.44 4.81
CA ILE A 9 15.01 6.92 3.48
C ILE A 9 14.54 8.36 3.64
N ALA A 10 15.24 9.30 3.01
CA ALA A 10 14.74 10.66 2.83
C ALA A 10 13.79 10.65 1.63
N LEU A 11 12.51 10.91 1.88
CA LEU A 11 11.54 11.13 0.80
C LEU A 11 11.71 12.57 0.31
N ARG A 12 11.71 12.75 -1.01
CA ARG A 12 11.63 14.08 -1.61
C ARG A 12 10.17 14.48 -1.73
N ASP A 13 9.88 15.76 -1.54
CA ASP A 13 8.50 16.28 -1.57
C ASP A 13 7.81 16.12 -2.94
N ASP A 14 8.59 15.96 -4.02
CA ASP A 14 8.12 15.66 -5.38
C ASP A 14 7.93 14.15 -5.65
N GLN A 15 8.28 13.26 -4.70
CA GLN A 15 8.19 11.80 -4.82
C GLN A 15 7.27 11.17 -3.76
N LEU A 16 6.13 11.79 -3.44
CA LEU A 16 5.21 11.34 -2.39
C LEU A 16 4.38 10.07 -2.73
N HIS A 17 4.68 9.38 -3.82
CA HIS A 17 4.00 8.12 -4.17
C HIS A 17 4.67 6.96 -3.42
N LEU A 18 4.39 6.83 -2.12
CA LEU A 18 4.85 5.70 -1.32
C LEU A 18 3.93 4.49 -1.53
N VAL A 19 4.50 3.38 -2.00
CA VAL A 19 3.78 2.11 -2.21
C VAL A 19 4.26 1.08 -1.21
N LEU A 20 3.34 0.52 -0.41
CA LEU A 20 3.66 -0.56 0.52
C LEU A 20 3.34 -1.91 -0.13
N VAL A 21 4.38 -2.72 -0.35
CA VAL A 21 4.28 -4.07 -0.94
C VAL A 21 4.63 -5.11 0.12
N GLY A 22 3.98 -6.27 0.07
CA GLY A 22 4.21 -7.37 0.99
C GLY A 22 3.03 -8.34 1.03
N LEU A 23 3.22 -9.49 1.68
CA LEU A 23 2.21 -10.55 1.77
C LEU A 23 0.93 -10.08 2.51
N PRO A 24 -0.22 -10.74 2.28
CA PRO A 24 -1.40 -10.60 3.14
C PRO A 24 -1.02 -10.78 4.62
N GLY A 25 -1.59 -9.97 5.51
CA GLY A 25 -1.27 -10.02 6.94
C GLY A 25 0.06 -9.38 7.37
N ALA A 26 0.92 -8.93 6.46
CA ALA A 26 2.20 -8.27 6.79
C ALA A 26 2.06 -6.89 7.49
N GLY A 27 0.83 -6.44 7.80
CA GLY A 27 0.57 -5.18 8.50
C GLY A 27 0.61 -3.92 7.63
N LYS A 28 0.61 -4.05 6.29
CA LYS A 28 0.68 -2.92 5.33
C LYS A 28 -0.37 -1.84 5.60
N THR A 29 -1.63 -2.22 5.83
CA THR A 29 -2.73 -1.29 6.11
C THR A 29 -2.49 -0.51 7.41
N THR A 30 -1.98 -1.18 8.45
CA THR A 30 -1.63 -0.54 9.72
C THR A 30 -0.49 0.45 9.54
N GLN A 31 0.59 0.05 8.86
CA GLN A 31 1.74 0.91 8.61
C GLN A 31 1.39 2.09 7.70
N ALA A 32 0.57 1.89 6.66
CA ALA A 32 0.11 2.96 5.77
C ALA A 32 -0.60 4.07 6.55
N ARG A 33 -1.51 3.71 7.47
CA ARG A 33 -2.25 4.68 8.29
C ARG A 33 -1.31 5.49 9.20
N LEU A 34 -0.35 4.83 9.84
CA LEU A 34 0.64 5.50 10.69
C LEU A 34 1.53 6.44 9.88
N LEU A 35 1.99 6.00 8.70
CA LEU A 35 2.81 6.81 7.81
C LEU A 35 2.05 8.02 7.27
N ALA A 36 0.80 7.84 6.86
CA ALA A 36 -0.04 8.94 6.40
C ALA A 36 -0.29 9.99 7.48
N GLN A 37 -0.54 9.56 8.72
CA GLN A 37 -0.64 10.49 9.85
C GLN A 37 0.65 11.26 10.07
N ALA A 38 1.81 10.58 10.02
CA ALA A 38 3.11 11.21 10.22
C ALA A 38 3.50 12.18 9.10
N LEU A 39 3.10 11.88 7.86
CA LEU A 39 3.45 12.66 6.66
C LEU A 39 2.36 13.67 6.26
N GLY A 40 1.19 13.66 6.89
CA GLY A 40 0.07 14.54 6.54
C GLY A 40 -0.55 14.24 5.18
N VAL A 41 -0.48 12.99 4.70
CA VAL A 41 -0.98 12.58 3.37
C VAL A 41 -2.18 11.64 3.49
N GLN A 42 -2.88 11.42 2.37
CA GLN A 42 -3.96 10.43 2.29
C GLN A 42 -3.40 9.03 2.02
N VAL A 43 -4.08 8.00 2.54
CA VAL A 43 -3.83 6.59 2.15
C VAL A 43 -4.89 6.16 1.16
N THR A 44 -4.47 5.46 0.11
CA THR A 44 -5.37 4.74 -0.80
C THR A 44 -5.12 3.24 -0.66
N ASP A 45 -6.19 2.47 -0.48
CA ASP A 45 -6.17 1.00 -0.59
C ASP A 45 -6.39 0.62 -2.06
N THR A 46 -5.41 -0.04 -2.67
CA THR A 46 -5.44 -0.41 -4.08
C THR A 46 -6.55 -1.40 -4.41
N ASP A 47 -6.83 -2.35 -3.52
CA ASP A 47 -7.85 -3.39 -3.75
C ASP A 47 -9.26 -2.77 -3.65
N ALA A 48 -9.42 -1.80 -2.75
CA ALA A 48 -10.65 -1.01 -2.69
C ALA A 48 -10.84 -0.13 -3.95
N GLU A 49 -9.76 0.49 -4.44
CA GLU A 49 -9.77 1.29 -5.66
C GLU A 49 -10.14 0.46 -6.90
N ILE A 50 -9.53 -0.72 -7.05
CA ILE A 50 -9.79 -1.65 -8.15
C ILE A 50 -11.26 -2.06 -8.16
N ARG A 51 -11.79 -2.52 -7.01
CA ARG A 51 -13.22 -2.89 -6.90
C ARG A 51 -14.15 -1.74 -7.25
N ARG A 52 -13.85 -0.52 -6.78
CA ARG A 52 -14.67 0.65 -7.06
C ARG A 52 -14.72 0.98 -8.55
N ARG A 53 -13.58 0.90 -9.25
CA ARG A 53 -13.50 1.18 -10.69
C ARG A 53 -14.16 0.08 -11.52
N ALA A 54 -13.92 -1.17 -11.18
CA ALA A 54 -14.47 -2.32 -11.90
C ALA A 54 -15.97 -2.55 -11.64
N ARG A 55 -16.52 -2.01 -10.53
CA ARG A 55 -17.86 -2.33 -10.03
C ARG A 55 -18.07 -3.83 -9.82
N MET A 56 -17.00 -4.51 -9.46
CA MET A 56 -16.91 -5.95 -9.25
C MET A 56 -16.06 -6.20 -8.01
N THR A 57 -16.28 -7.33 -7.37
CA THR A 57 -15.37 -7.88 -6.36
C THR A 57 -14.10 -8.41 -7.03
N ILE A 58 -13.00 -8.51 -6.28
CA ILE A 58 -11.74 -9.07 -6.82
C ILE A 58 -11.94 -10.49 -7.40
N PRO A 59 -12.68 -11.41 -6.74
CA PRO A 59 -12.96 -12.72 -7.33
C PRO A 59 -13.78 -12.66 -8.63
N GLU A 60 -14.74 -11.74 -8.76
CA GLU A 60 -15.51 -11.57 -10.01
C GLU A 60 -14.63 -11.06 -11.16
N ILE A 61 -13.69 -10.16 -10.86
CA ILE A 61 -12.70 -9.66 -11.83
C ILE A 61 -11.85 -10.82 -12.33
N PHE A 62 -11.29 -11.63 -11.42
CA PHE A 62 -10.50 -12.80 -11.82
C PHE A 62 -11.31 -13.82 -12.62
N ALA A 63 -12.57 -14.05 -12.28
CA ALA A 63 -13.44 -14.95 -13.05
C ALA A 63 -13.74 -14.43 -14.46
N ALA A 64 -13.79 -13.11 -14.66
CA ALA A 64 -14.10 -12.50 -15.95
C ALA A 64 -12.86 -12.30 -16.85
N GLU A 65 -11.71 -11.96 -16.26
CA GLU A 65 -10.50 -11.53 -16.97
C GLU A 65 -9.34 -12.53 -16.90
N GLY A 66 -9.42 -13.53 -16.02
CA GLY A 66 -8.30 -14.43 -15.68
C GLY A 66 -7.43 -13.88 -14.55
N GLU A 67 -6.61 -14.74 -13.93
CA GLU A 67 -5.70 -14.40 -12.81
C GLU A 67 -4.21 -14.70 -13.14
N GLU A 68 -3.86 -14.95 -14.39
CA GLU A 68 -2.48 -15.26 -14.80
C GLU A 68 -1.65 -14.03 -15.24
#